data_AF-A0A7K2Z941-F1
#
_entry.id   AF-A0A7K2Z941-F1
#
_cell.length_a   1.000
_cell.length_b   1.000
_cell.length_c   1.000
_cell.angle_alpha   90.00
_cell.angle_beta   90.00
_cell.angle_gamma   90.00
#
_symmetry.space_group_name_H-M   'P 1'
#
loop_
_entity.id
_entity.type
_entity.pdbx_description
1 polymer ?
#
loop_
_entity_poly.entity_id
_entity_poly.type
_entity_poly.pdbx_seq_one_letter_code
_entity_poly.pdbx_strand_id
1 'polypeptide(L)'
;MTAADPLRHALAQELPATTVLDAAGALRLTEGSAVVILDAWTLGTAEELSRHALAHPVTLVPVRGDGALTVAGPVLRPGARGCLACGEYRRLATIGGRVPWHSPGLRLEGRPSPAFTDAVGVLAASLLDSDGAVVHVVHNGRGTW
;
A
#
# COMPACT_ATOMS: atom_id res chain seq x y z
N MET A 1 0.36 -18.75 -13.36
CA MET A 1 -0.76 -18.46 -12.44
C MET A 1 -0.19 -18.42 -11.04
N THR A 2 0.16 -17.23 -10.55
CA THR A 2 0.52 -17.03 -9.14
C THR A 2 -0.72 -17.30 -8.31
N ALA A 3 -0.63 -18.19 -7.32
CA ALA A 3 -1.71 -18.46 -6.38
C ALA A 3 -2.22 -17.12 -5.82
N ALA A 4 -3.54 -17.01 -5.62
CA ALA A 4 -4.10 -15.81 -5.01
C ALA A 4 -3.37 -15.56 -3.68
N ASP A 5 -2.83 -14.36 -3.54
CA ASP A 5 -2.07 -13.97 -2.35
C ASP A 5 -2.94 -14.23 -1.10
N PRO A 6 -2.47 -15.06 -0.14
CA PRO A 6 -3.19 -15.34 1.09
C PRO A 6 -3.68 -14.07 1.81
N LEU A 7 -2.93 -12.97 1.72
CA LEU A 7 -3.35 -11.70 2.30
C LEU A 7 -4.52 -11.07 1.55
N ARG A 8 -4.48 -11.06 0.21
CA ARG A 8 -5.58 -10.54 -0.60
C ARG A 8 -6.86 -11.34 -0.33
N HIS A 9 -6.74 -12.66 -0.22
CA HIS A 9 -7.88 -13.51 0.10
C HIS A 9 -8.42 -13.23 1.49
N ALA A 10 -7.55 -13.19 2.50
CA ALA A 10 -7.96 -12.92 3.88
C ALA A 10 -8.60 -11.53 4.03
N LEU A 11 -8.00 -10.48 3.46
CA LEU A 11 -8.59 -9.14 3.50
C LEU A 11 -9.91 -9.04 2.72
N ALA A 12 -10.06 -9.76 1.62
CA ALA A 12 -11.34 -9.80 0.90
C ALA A 12 -12.43 -10.53 1.69
N GLN A 13 -12.08 -11.48 2.56
CA GLN A 13 -13.02 -12.14 3.47
C GLN A 13 -13.40 -11.24 4.65
N GLU A 14 -12.43 -10.55 5.24
CA GLU A 14 -12.65 -9.64 6.38
C GLU A 14 -13.37 -8.34 5.97
N LEU A 15 -13.21 -7.91 4.72
CA LEU A 15 -13.80 -6.67 4.19
C LEU A 15 -14.72 -6.96 2.98
N PRO A 16 -15.85 -7.64 3.15
CA PRO A 16 -16.69 -8.09 2.03
C PRO A 16 -17.31 -6.94 1.22
N ALA A 17 -17.40 -5.75 1.81
CA ALA A 17 -17.89 -4.54 1.13
C ALA A 17 -16.77 -3.74 0.43
N THR A 18 -15.51 -4.14 0.57
CA THR A 18 -14.35 -3.41 0.06
C THR A 18 -13.69 -4.17 -1.09
N THR A 19 -13.51 -3.48 -2.22
CA THR A 19 -12.78 -4.04 -3.35
C THR A 19 -11.29 -4.16 -3.00
N VAL A 20 -10.75 -5.38 -3.01
CA VAL A 20 -9.31 -5.65 -2.75
C VAL A 20 -8.64 -6.13 -4.03
N LEU A 21 -7.64 -5.38 -4.51
CA LEU A 21 -6.95 -5.60 -5.78
C LEU A 21 -5.44 -5.80 -5.57
N ASP A 22 -4.79 -6.37 -6.58
CA ASP A 22 -3.34 -6.22 -6.76
C ASP A 22 -3.03 -4.96 -7.59
N ALA A 23 -1.75 -4.65 -7.79
CA ALA A 23 -1.32 -3.49 -8.58
C ALA A 23 -1.94 -3.48 -10.00
N ALA A 24 -1.91 -4.63 -10.68
CA ALA A 24 -2.41 -4.73 -12.05
C ALA A 24 -3.94 -4.52 -12.12
N GLY A 25 -4.69 -5.05 -11.14
CA GLY A 25 -6.11 -4.80 -10.98
C GLY A 25 -6.42 -3.33 -10.71
N ALA A 26 -5.67 -2.70 -9.81
CA ALA A 26 -5.84 -1.29 -9.50
C ALA A 26 -5.61 -0.39 -10.72
N LEU A 27 -4.61 -0.69 -11.56
CA LEU A 27 -4.35 0.03 -12.82
C LEU A 27 -5.43 -0.17 -13.90
N ARG A 28 -6.29 -1.17 -13.77
CA ARG A 28 -7.47 -1.35 -14.65
C ARG A 28 -8.72 -0.65 -14.13
N LEU A 29 -8.76 -0.30 -12.85
CA LEU A 29 -9.89 0.37 -12.24
C LEU A 29 -9.88 1.84 -12.62
N THR A 30 -10.89 2.33 -13.34
CA THR A 30 -10.97 3.74 -13.78
C THR A 30 -11.92 4.59 -12.95
N GLU A 31 -12.69 4.00 -12.06
CA GLU A 31 -13.58 4.69 -11.13
C GLU A 31 -13.79 3.90 -9.83
N GLY A 32 -14.23 4.56 -8.75
CA GLY A 32 -14.56 3.90 -7.48
C GLY A 32 -13.39 3.80 -6.52
N SER A 33 -13.42 2.83 -5.62
CA SER A 33 -12.43 2.72 -4.53
C SER A 33 -11.95 1.29 -4.31
N ALA A 34 -10.68 1.15 -3.90
CA ALA A 34 -10.09 -0.15 -3.63
C ALA A 34 -8.91 -0.10 -2.64
N VAL A 35 -8.76 -1.18 -1.87
CA VAL A 35 -7.50 -1.51 -1.19
C VAL A 35 -6.59 -2.21 -2.20
N VAL A 36 -5.33 -1.79 -2.28
CA VAL A 36 -4.35 -2.32 -3.25
C VAL A 36 -3.23 -3.02 -2.50
N ILE A 37 -3.13 -4.34 -2.64
CA ILE A 37 -2.11 -5.15 -1.99
C ILE A 37 -0.85 -5.19 -2.85
N LEU A 38 0.28 -4.84 -2.24
CA LEU A 38 1.60 -4.81 -2.84
C LEU A 38 2.53 -5.71 -2.02
N ASP A 39 2.51 -7.01 -2.29
CA ASP A 39 3.37 -8.02 -1.66
C ASP A 39 4.76 -8.10 -2.32
N ALA A 40 4.85 -7.70 -3.58
CA ALA A 40 6.08 -7.40 -4.31
C ALA A 40 5.91 -6.14 -5.17
N TRP A 41 6.79 -5.16 -5.02
CA TRP A 41 6.66 -3.85 -5.67
C TRP A 41 8.00 -3.12 -5.84
N THR A 42 7.99 -2.04 -6.61
CA THR A 42 9.12 -1.11 -6.78
C THR A 42 8.65 0.33 -6.65
N LEU A 43 9.59 1.28 -6.53
CA LEU A 43 9.26 2.72 -6.64
C LEU A 43 8.56 3.05 -7.97
N GLY A 44 8.85 2.30 -9.04
CA GLY A 44 8.14 2.42 -10.32
C GLY A 44 6.66 2.04 -10.22
N THR A 45 6.34 0.91 -9.57
CA THR A 45 4.93 0.53 -9.29
C THR A 45 4.22 1.61 -8.48
N ALA A 46 4.91 2.20 -7.51
CA ALA A 46 4.36 3.27 -6.68
C ALA A 46 4.07 4.55 -7.48
N GLU A 47 4.95 4.91 -8.41
CA GLU A 47 4.76 6.03 -9.33
C GLU A 47 3.56 5.78 -10.27
N GLU A 48 3.50 4.60 -10.89
CA GLU A 48 2.43 4.21 -11.82
C GLU A 48 1.05 4.30 -11.16
N LEU A 49 0.88 3.71 -9.97
CA LEU A 49 -0.37 3.78 -9.22
C LEU A 49 -0.74 5.23 -8.86
N SER A 50 0.24 6.05 -8.49
CA SER A 50 0.00 7.46 -8.17
C SER A 50 -0.47 8.24 -9.38
N ARG A 51 0.17 8.04 -10.53
CA ARG A 51 -0.19 8.69 -11.80
C ARG A 51 -1.57 8.25 -12.26
N HIS A 52 -1.87 6.95 -12.12
CA HIS A 52 -3.17 6.38 -12.44
C HIS A 52 -4.28 7.01 -11.60
N ALA A 53 -4.10 7.09 -10.28
CA ALA A 53 -5.08 7.70 -9.39
C ALA A 53 -5.21 9.22 -9.57
N LEU A 54 -4.20 9.90 -10.10
CA LEU A 54 -4.29 11.31 -10.46
C LEU A 54 -5.15 11.53 -11.71
N ALA A 55 -5.08 10.59 -12.67
CA ALA A 55 -5.74 10.70 -13.97
C ALA A 55 -7.19 10.18 -13.99
N HIS A 56 -7.59 9.42 -12.99
CA HIS A 56 -8.90 8.76 -12.95
C HIS A 56 -9.64 9.06 -11.64
N PRO A 57 -10.99 9.09 -11.63
CA PRO A 57 -11.81 9.27 -10.42
C PRO A 57 -11.80 8.02 -9.52
N VAL A 58 -10.62 7.60 -9.07
CA VAL A 58 -10.42 6.47 -8.17
C VAL A 58 -9.88 6.91 -6.81
N THR A 59 -10.19 6.14 -5.77
CA THR A 59 -9.57 6.25 -4.44
C THR A 59 -8.91 4.92 -4.08
N LEU A 60 -7.59 4.89 -4.06
CA LEU A 60 -6.81 3.68 -3.80
C LEU A 60 -6.10 3.80 -2.44
N VAL A 61 -6.20 2.76 -1.60
CA VAL A 61 -5.40 2.61 -0.38
C VAL A 61 -4.37 1.51 -0.58
N PRO A 62 -3.10 1.85 -0.86
CA PRO A 62 -2.11 0.83 -1.07
C PRO A 62 -1.62 0.30 0.28
N VAL A 63 -1.59 -1.02 0.44
CA VAL A 63 -1.02 -1.76 1.58
C VAL A 63 0.21 -2.51 1.07
N ARG A 64 1.39 -2.07 1.51
CA ARG A 64 2.69 -2.57 1.05
C ARG A 64 3.39 -3.39 2.12
N GLY A 65 3.97 -4.51 1.70
CA GLY A 65 4.97 -5.23 2.48
C GLY A 65 6.37 -4.69 2.25
N ASP A 66 7.17 -4.58 3.31
CA ASP A 66 8.61 -4.31 3.25
C ASP A 66 9.32 -5.06 4.38
N GLY A 67 9.79 -6.27 4.08
CA GLY A 67 10.31 -7.20 5.06
C GLY A 67 9.27 -7.52 6.14
N ALA A 68 9.56 -7.14 7.38
CA ALA A 68 8.67 -7.30 8.53
C ALA A 68 7.68 -6.13 8.72
N LEU A 69 7.73 -5.12 7.86
CA LEU A 69 6.86 -3.94 7.92
C LEU A 69 5.67 -4.08 6.98
N THR A 70 4.53 -3.56 7.41
CA THR A 70 3.34 -3.35 6.57
C THR A 70 2.94 -1.89 6.64
N VAL A 71 2.88 -1.23 5.49
CA VAL A 71 2.61 0.21 5.37
C VAL A 71 1.33 0.42 4.60
N ALA A 72 0.34 1.07 5.22
CA ALA A 72 -0.91 1.46 4.59
C ALA A 72 -0.89 2.96 4.25
N GLY A 73 -1.24 3.31 3.02
CA GLY A 73 -1.29 4.71 2.55
C GLY A 73 0.08 5.34 2.22
N PRO A 74 0.13 6.54 1.64
CA PRO A 74 -0.96 7.49 1.48
C PRO A 74 -2.11 7.00 0.59
N VAL A 75 -3.32 7.52 0.86
CA VAL A 75 -4.48 7.37 0.00
C VAL A 75 -4.19 8.08 -1.33
N LEU A 76 -4.36 7.37 -2.45
CA LEU A 76 -4.16 7.90 -3.79
C LEU A 76 -5.52 8.24 -4.39
N ARG A 77 -5.68 9.50 -4.79
CA ARG A 77 -6.92 10.02 -5.40
C ARG A 77 -6.63 11.30 -6.19
N PRO A 78 -7.56 11.76 -7.05
CA PRO A 78 -7.47 13.09 -7.62
C PRO A 78 -7.29 14.16 -6.54
N GLY A 79 -6.33 15.06 -6.72
CA GLY A 79 -6.04 16.13 -5.76
C GLY A 79 -5.26 15.72 -4.50
N ALA A 80 -4.75 14.47 -4.42
CA ALA A 80 -3.86 14.07 -3.34
C ALA A 80 -2.61 14.97 -3.24
N ARG A 81 -2.23 15.35 -2.01
CA ARG A 81 -1.11 16.27 -1.74
C ARG A 81 0.29 15.65 -1.92
N GLY A 82 0.36 14.34 -2.05
CA GLY A 82 1.60 13.59 -2.17
C GLY A 82 1.38 12.26 -2.86
N CYS A 83 2.39 11.82 -3.59
CA CYS A 83 2.36 10.56 -4.31
C CYS A 83 2.89 9.39 -3.46
N LEU A 84 2.57 8.16 -3.85
CA LEU A 84 3.08 6.96 -3.19
C LEU A 84 4.60 6.91 -3.19
N ALA A 85 5.20 7.11 -4.38
CA ALA A 85 6.65 7.14 -4.55
C ALA A 85 7.31 8.22 -3.70
N CYS A 86 6.65 9.36 -3.51
CA CYS A 86 7.13 10.49 -2.72
C CYS A 86 7.25 10.11 -1.23
N GLY A 87 6.21 9.45 -0.70
CA GLY A 87 6.19 8.94 0.67
C GLY A 87 7.23 7.84 0.88
N GLU A 88 7.32 6.89 -0.04
CA GLU A 88 8.28 5.79 0.03
C GLU A 88 9.73 6.25 -0.11
N TYR A 89 10.01 7.18 -1.03
CA TYR A 89 11.34 7.78 -1.17
C TYR A 89 11.81 8.40 0.14
N ARG A 90 10.92 9.14 0.84
CA ARG A 90 11.24 9.72 2.16
C ARG A 90 11.45 8.65 3.22
N ARG A 91 10.56 7.65 3.31
CA ARG A 91 10.66 6.55 4.28
C ARG A 91 11.96 5.77 4.11
N LEU A 92 12.27 5.36 2.89
CA LEU A 92 13.47 4.59 2.59
C LEU A 92 14.75 5.39 2.85
N ALA A 93 14.77 6.69 2.51
CA ALA A 93 15.90 7.57 2.81
C ALA A 93 16.15 7.68 4.32
N THR A 94 15.10 7.62 5.15
CA THR A 94 15.22 7.72 6.62
C THR A 94 15.67 6.45 7.33
N ILE A 95 15.50 5.25 6.73
CA ILE A 95 15.80 3.96 7.38
C ILE A 95 17.32 3.64 7.41
N GLY A 96 18.18 4.46 6.79
CA GLY A 96 19.63 4.41 7.04
C GLY A 96 20.45 3.59 6.03
N GLY A 97 20.68 4.19 4.86
CA GLY A 97 22.03 4.46 4.35
C GLY A 97 22.96 3.33 3.88
N ARG A 98 22.56 2.06 3.81
CA ARG A 98 23.46 0.98 3.31
C ARG A 98 22.94 0.16 2.13
N VAL A 99 21.65 0.25 1.84
CA VAL A 99 21.02 -0.41 0.70
C VAL A 99 20.80 0.61 -0.41
N PRO A 100 20.79 0.21 -1.70
CA PRO A 100 20.60 1.11 -2.84
C PRO A 100 19.13 1.55 -2.95
N TRP A 101 18.64 2.25 -1.93
CA TRP A 101 17.23 2.60 -1.73
C TRP A 101 16.64 3.50 -2.82
N HIS A 102 17.47 4.27 -3.52
CA HIS A 102 17.07 5.11 -4.64
C HIS A 102 17.00 4.34 -5.97
N SER A 103 17.38 3.06 -6.02
CA SER A 103 17.39 2.28 -7.25
C SER A 103 15.97 2.00 -7.72
N PRO A 104 15.57 2.39 -8.95
CA PRO A 104 14.24 2.08 -9.49
C PRO A 104 13.97 0.57 -9.61
N GLY A 105 15.02 -0.23 -9.75
CA GLY A 105 14.96 -1.69 -9.82
C GLY A 105 14.96 -2.38 -8.46
N LEU A 106 15.05 -1.64 -7.34
CA LEU A 106 14.95 -2.23 -6.02
C LEU A 106 13.54 -2.79 -5.83
N ARG A 107 13.48 -4.12 -5.68
CA ARG A 107 12.25 -4.82 -5.35
C ARG A 107 12.09 -4.87 -3.84
N LEU A 108 10.95 -4.40 -3.38
CA LEU A 108 10.52 -4.46 -2.00
C LEU A 108 9.44 -5.53 -1.92
N GLU A 109 9.60 -6.43 -0.97
CA GLU A 109 8.71 -7.56 -0.76
C GLU A 109 8.47 -7.72 0.73
N GLY A 110 7.31 -8.23 1.09
CA GLY A 110 6.97 -8.48 2.48
C GLY A 110 5.54 -8.98 2.59
N ARG A 111 5.26 -9.72 3.65
CA ARG A 111 3.91 -10.17 3.97
C ARG A 111 3.62 -9.79 5.42
N PRO A 112 2.45 -9.18 5.72
CA PRO A 112 2.02 -8.98 7.08
C PRO A 112 1.95 -10.34 7.78
N SER A 113 2.26 -10.34 9.07
CA SER A 113 2.00 -11.51 9.90
C SER A 113 0.49 -11.80 9.87
N PRO A 114 0.07 -13.07 9.68
CA PRO A 114 -1.34 -13.44 9.69
C PRO A 114 -2.10 -13.00 10.93
N ALA A 115 -1.40 -12.84 12.07
CA ALA A 115 -1.98 -12.37 13.33
C ALA A 115 -2.45 -10.90 13.29
N PHE A 116 -2.05 -10.12 12.28
CA PHE A 116 -2.41 -8.71 12.13
C PHE A 116 -3.28 -8.42 10.90
N THR A 117 -3.75 -9.44 10.19
CA THR A 117 -4.56 -9.25 8.98
C THR A 117 -5.80 -8.38 9.26
N ASP A 118 -6.52 -8.66 10.34
CA ASP A 118 -7.73 -7.92 10.72
C ASP A 118 -7.41 -6.45 11.00
N ALA A 119 -6.33 -6.19 11.74
CA ALA A 119 -5.89 -4.83 12.05
C ALA A 119 -5.48 -4.05 10.79
N VAL A 120 -4.81 -4.71 9.85
CA VAL A 120 -4.47 -4.14 8.53
C VAL A 120 -5.73 -3.86 7.72
N GLY A 121 -6.71 -4.76 7.76
CA GLY A 121 -8.00 -4.59 7.08
C GLY A 121 -8.80 -3.42 7.62
N VAL A 122 -9.02 -3.37 8.94
CA VAL A 122 -9.70 -2.26 9.61
C VAL A 122 -9.03 -0.93 9.30
N LEU A 123 -7.70 -0.90 9.33
CA LEU A 123 -6.94 0.28 8.96
C LEU A 123 -7.18 0.70 7.50
N ALA A 124 -7.03 -0.23 6.56
CA ALA A 124 -7.17 0.06 5.14
C ALA A 124 -8.59 0.54 4.79
N ALA A 125 -9.62 -0.08 5.37
CA ALA A 125 -11.01 0.35 5.23
C ALA A 125 -11.24 1.74 5.82
N SER A 126 -10.74 1.99 7.04
CA SER A 126 -10.84 3.31 7.69
C SER A 126 -10.19 4.43 6.86
N LEU A 127 -9.09 4.11 6.16
CA LEU A 127 -8.43 5.06 5.25
C LEU A 127 -9.24 5.34 3.97
N LEU A 128 -10.04 4.38 3.49
CA LEU A 128 -10.93 4.59 2.34
C LEU A 128 -12.12 5.47 2.69
N ASP A 129 -12.66 5.31 3.90
CA ASP A 129 -13.81 6.08 4.39
C ASP A 129 -13.44 7.47 4.91
N SER A 130 -12.14 7.72 5.12
CA SER A 130 -11.64 9.00 5.65
C SER A 130 -11.51 10.06 4.57
N ASP A 131 -12.18 11.19 4.77
CA ASP A 131 -12.02 12.40 3.93
C ASP A 131 -10.69 13.15 4.17
N GLY A 132 -9.93 12.76 5.20
CA GLY A 132 -8.70 13.42 5.66
C GLY A 132 -7.41 12.61 5.51
N ALA A 133 -6.27 13.29 5.72
CA ALA A 133 -4.96 12.65 5.79
C ALA A 133 -4.78 11.99 7.18
N VAL A 134 -5.26 10.76 7.33
CA VAL A 134 -5.04 9.99 8.56
C VAL A 134 -3.82 9.08 8.36
N VAL A 135 -2.87 9.15 9.30
CA VAL A 135 -1.70 8.27 9.35
C VAL A 135 -1.88 7.35 10.55
N HIS A 136 -1.98 6.05 10.30
CA HIS A 136 -1.94 5.06 11.37
C HIS A 136 -0.63 4.28 11.29
N VAL A 137 0.08 4.18 12.40
CA VAL A 137 1.33 3.44 12.52
C VAL A 137 1.08 2.22 13.40
N VAL A 138 1.25 1.01 12.86
CA VAL A 138 1.19 -0.24 13.61
C VAL A 138 2.63 -0.74 13.79
N HIS A 139 3.11 -0.76 15.03
CA HIS A 139 4.50 -1.09 15.37
C HIS A 139 4.59 -2.46 16.05
N ASN A 140 5.26 -3.45 15.43
CA ASN A 140 5.27 -4.85 15.86
C ASN A 140 6.58 -5.33 16.55
N GLY A 141 7.36 -4.44 17.19
CA GLY A 141 8.60 -4.82 17.90
C GLY A 141 9.26 -3.67 18.71
N ARG A 142 10.52 -3.81 19.15
CA ARG A 142 11.34 -2.67 19.62
C ARG A 142 12.01 -2.05 18.39
N GLY A 143 11.52 -0.90 17.94
CA GLY A 143 12.16 -0.14 16.87
C GLY A 143 13.40 0.53 17.43
N THR A 144 14.58 -0.02 17.15
CA THR A 144 15.82 0.75 17.25
C THR A 144 16.05 1.39 15.90
N TRP A 145 15.87 2.71 15.87
CA TRP A 145 16.20 3.60 14.76
C TRP A 145 17.71 3.66 14.52
#